data_AF-A0A934UQR9-F1
#
_entry.id   AF-A0A934UQR9-F1
#
_cell.length_a   1.000
_cell.length_b   1.000
_cell.length_c   1.000
_cell.angle_alpha   90.00
_cell.angle_beta   90.00
_cell.angle_gamma   90.00
#
_symmetry.space_group_name_H-M   'P 1'
#
loop_
_entity.id
_entity.type
_entity.pdbx_description
1 polymer ?
#
loop_
_entity_poly.entity_id
_entity_poly.type
_entity_poly.pdbx_seq_one_letter_code
_entity_poly.pdbx_strand_id
1 'polypeptide(L)'
;MVKKMQRGAATGADDTTKKGAGNAQFAETVKESASQIWLAGLGAFGKAQAEGGKVFEALVREGMSLQRRTQSAAEEKLSEATTRMASMAGDLSSKASGQWDKLETIFEERVSRALNKLGVPSAQDVDALIARIDDLHREVAKLNAKGGRTAAKTPRPTAGKKAPAKKRSTARKSAA
;
A
#
# COMPACT_ATOMS: atom_id res chain seq x y z
N MET A 1 -115.32 30.08 -49.12
CA MET A 1 -115.23 28.75 -49.78
C MET A 1 -113.75 28.40 -49.92
N VAL A 2 -113.20 27.69 -48.92
CA VAL A 2 -112.90 26.23 -48.92
C VAL A 2 -111.73 25.87 -49.85
N LYS A 3 -110.59 25.47 -49.26
CA LYS A 3 -110.01 24.10 -49.27
C LYS A 3 -108.59 24.18 -48.66
N LYS A 4 -108.39 23.91 -47.36
CA LYS A 4 -108.30 22.61 -46.65
C LYS A 4 -107.15 21.72 -47.15
N MET A 5 -106.12 21.65 -46.30
CA MET A 5 -105.22 20.52 -45.94
C MET A 5 -104.62 19.65 -47.05
N GLN A 6 -103.29 19.50 -47.03
CA GLN A 6 -102.67 18.30 -46.44
C GLN A 6 -101.17 18.47 -46.20
N ARG A 7 -100.77 18.05 -45.01
CA ARG A 7 -99.40 17.84 -44.54
C ARG A 7 -98.98 16.45 -45.00
N GLY A 8 -97.74 16.25 -45.48
CA GLY A 8 -97.12 14.92 -45.50
C GLY A 8 -96.15 14.63 -46.65
N ALA A 9 -94.88 14.40 -46.28
CA ALA A 9 -93.86 13.60 -46.97
C ALA A 9 -93.15 14.20 -48.20
N ALA A 10 -92.15 15.05 -47.96
CA ALA A 10 -90.99 15.19 -48.86
C ALA A 10 -89.76 15.75 -48.12
N THR A 11 -89.36 15.13 -47.00
CA THR A 11 -88.10 15.44 -46.33
C THR A 11 -87.30 14.16 -46.20
N GLY A 12 -86.44 13.90 -47.18
CA GLY A 12 -85.56 12.73 -47.16
C GLY A 12 -84.52 12.64 -48.28
N ALA A 13 -84.60 13.46 -49.33
CA ALA A 13 -83.68 13.35 -50.47
C ALA A 13 -82.72 14.54 -50.69
N ASP A 14 -82.98 15.73 -50.13
CA ASP A 14 -82.09 16.91 -50.32
C ASP A 14 -81.06 17.09 -49.18
N ASP A 15 -81.30 16.52 -47.99
CA ASP A 15 -80.40 16.67 -46.82
C ASP A 15 -79.12 15.84 -47.00
N THR A 16 -79.20 14.68 -47.64
CA THR A 16 -78.09 13.73 -47.79
C THR A 16 -77.01 14.24 -48.74
N THR A 17 -77.39 14.99 -49.78
CA THR A 17 -76.48 15.53 -50.80
C THR A 17 -75.77 16.81 -50.32
N LYS A 18 -76.44 17.65 -49.51
CA LYS A 18 -75.82 18.81 -48.84
C LYS A 18 -74.91 18.42 -47.67
N LYS A 19 -75.26 17.37 -46.90
CA LYS A 19 -74.38 16.84 -45.84
C LYS A 19 -73.08 16.28 -46.39
N GLY A 20 -73.12 15.57 -47.52
CA GLY A 20 -71.92 15.04 -48.18
C GLY A 20 -70.98 16.13 -48.70
N ALA A 21 -71.53 17.17 -49.33
CA ALA A 21 -70.75 18.31 -49.82
C ALA A 21 -70.16 19.16 -48.69
N GLY A 22 -70.91 19.40 -47.60
CA GLY A 22 -70.41 20.09 -46.41
C GLY A 22 -69.33 19.31 -45.67
N ASN A 23 -69.46 17.99 -45.55
CA ASN A 23 -68.42 17.13 -44.95
C ASN A 23 -67.15 17.08 -45.81
N ALA A 24 -67.26 17.07 -47.14
CA ALA A 24 -66.10 17.09 -48.03
C ALA A 24 -65.35 18.43 -47.95
N GLN A 25 -66.08 19.55 -47.90
CA GLN A 25 -65.48 20.87 -47.71
C GLN A 25 -64.82 21.02 -46.33
N PHE A 26 -65.44 20.46 -45.28
CA PHE A 26 -64.84 20.43 -43.94
C PHE A 26 -63.61 19.52 -43.87
N ALA A 27 -63.62 18.36 -44.52
CA ALA A 27 -62.47 17.47 -44.58
C ALA A 27 -61.27 18.12 -45.30
N GLU A 28 -61.51 18.86 -46.38
CA GLU A 28 -60.44 19.59 -47.08
C GLU A 28 -59.90 20.76 -46.26
N THR A 29 -60.73 21.52 -45.52
CA THR A 29 -60.22 22.59 -44.65
C THR A 29 -59.44 22.06 -43.45
N VAL A 30 -59.83 20.91 -42.88
CA VAL A 30 -59.08 20.24 -41.80
C VAL A 30 -57.75 19.71 -42.33
N LYS A 31 -57.73 19.12 -43.53
CA LYS A 31 -56.50 18.64 -44.18
C LYS A 31 -55.54 19.78 -44.51
N GLU A 32 -56.05 20.91 -45.00
CA GLU A 32 -55.26 22.12 -45.26
C GLU A 32 -54.74 22.76 -43.96
N SER A 33 -55.54 22.77 -42.90
CA SER A 33 -55.09 23.24 -41.58
C SER A 33 -54.03 22.31 -40.99
N ALA A 34 -54.21 20.99 -41.13
CA ALA A 34 -53.25 19.99 -40.68
C ALA A 34 -51.94 20.05 -41.47
N SER A 35 -52.00 20.29 -42.79
CA SER A 35 -50.81 20.46 -43.63
C SER A 35 -50.05 21.72 -43.24
N GLN A 36 -50.75 22.82 -42.95
CA GLN A 36 -50.14 24.07 -42.47
C GLN A 36 -49.53 23.93 -41.09
N ILE A 37 -50.20 23.26 -40.15
CA ILE A 37 -49.66 22.97 -38.82
C ILE A 37 -48.42 22.07 -38.94
N TRP A 38 -48.44 21.09 -39.85
CA TRP A 38 -47.31 20.20 -40.09
C TRP A 38 -46.11 20.93 -40.70
N LEU A 39 -46.35 21.78 -41.71
CA LEU A 39 -45.31 22.61 -42.33
C LEU A 39 -44.74 23.64 -41.35
N ALA A 40 -45.59 24.24 -40.51
CA ALA A 40 -45.15 25.12 -39.43
C ALA A 40 -44.35 24.35 -38.37
N GLY A 41 -44.75 23.13 -38.04
CA GLY A 41 -44.02 22.22 -37.14
C GLY A 41 -42.62 21.89 -37.68
N LEU A 42 -42.52 21.53 -38.96
CA LEU A 42 -41.23 21.27 -39.63
C LEU A 42 -40.37 22.52 -39.75
N GLY A 43 -40.97 23.68 -40.03
CA GLY A 43 -40.27 24.97 -40.09
C GLY A 43 -39.74 25.42 -38.72
N ALA A 44 -40.54 25.26 -37.67
CA ALA A 44 -40.12 25.55 -36.30
C ALA A 44 -39.04 24.58 -35.81
N PHE A 45 -39.15 23.29 -36.14
CA PHE A 45 -38.11 22.31 -35.83
C PHE A 45 -36.80 22.62 -36.56
N GLY A 46 -36.86 23.00 -37.84
CA GLY A 46 -35.67 23.45 -38.59
C GLY A 46 -35.03 24.69 -37.98
N LYS A 47 -35.84 25.67 -37.52
CA LYS A 47 -35.35 26.86 -36.82
C LYS A 47 -34.72 26.51 -35.47
N ALA A 48 -35.34 25.62 -34.71
CA ALA A 48 -34.80 25.11 -33.45
C ALA A 48 -33.50 24.29 -33.65
N GLN A 49 -33.36 23.57 -34.76
CA GLN A 49 -32.11 22.88 -35.10
C GLN A 49 -30.99 23.90 -35.45
N ALA A 50 -31.32 24.95 -36.20
CA ALA A 50 -30.37 26.02 -36.56
C ALA A 50 -29.94 26.87 -35.34
N GLU A 51 -30.86 27.15 -34.42
CA GLU A 51 -30.56 27.89 -33.19
C GLU A 51 -29.98 26.97 -32.09
N GLY A 52 -30.36 25.69 -32.09
CA GLY A 52 -29.88 24.67 -31.16
C GLY A 52 -28.40 24.39 -31.29
N GLY A 53 -27.84 24.43 -32.52
CA GLY A 53 -26.39 24.33 -32.74
C GLY A 53 -25.60 25.45 -32.06
N LYS A 54 -26.11 26.68 -32.10
CA LYS A 54 -25.45 27.84 -31.46
C LYS A 54 -25.50 27.76 -29.94
N VAL A 55 -26.63 27.33 -29.39
CA VAL A 55 -26.77 27.11 -27.94
C VAL A 55 -25.89 25.95 -27.49
N PHE A 56 -25.78 24.90 -28.28
CA PHE A 56 -24.87 23.78 -28.02
C PHE A 56 -23.40 24.23 -28.04
N GLU A 57 -22.96 24.96 -29.07
CA GLU A 57 -21.60 25.50 -29.12
C GLU A 57 -21.29 26.43 -27.94
N ALA A 58 -22.26 27.26 -27.53
CA ALA A 58 -22.13 28.11 -26.35
C ALA A 58 -21.99 27.28 -25.07
N LEU A 59 -22.80 26.23 -24.91
CA LEU A 59 -22.72 25.30 -23.77
C LEU A 59 -21.39 24.53 -23.77
N VAL A 60 -20.90 24.08 -24.92
CA VAL A 60 -19.60 23.41 -25.04
C VAL A 60 -18.48 24.36 -24.67
N ARG A 61 -18.53 25.61 -25.13
CA ARG A 61 -17.53 26.63 -24.79
C ARG A 61 -17.55 26.96 -23.31
N GLU A 62 -18.74 27.10 -22.72
CA GLU A 62 -18.90 27.33 -21.28
C GLU A 62 -18.40 26.12 -20.48
N GLY A 63 -18.72 24.89 -20.91
CA GLY A 63 -18.25 23.65 -20.31
C GLY A 63 -16.72 23.50 -20.37
N MET A 64 -16.10 23.82 -21.50
CA MET A 64 -14.64 23.86 -21.63
C MET A 64 -14.02 24.93 -20.72
N SER A 65 -14.66 26.10 -20.60
CA SER A 65 -14.19 27.16 -19.71
C SER A 65 -14.31 26.77 -18.23
N LEU A 66 -15.40 26.09 -17.86
CA LEU A 66 -15.66 25.62 -16.51
C LEU A 66 -14.72 24.48 -16.14
N GLN A 67 -14.46 23.54 -17.06
CA GLN A 67 -13.46 22.50 -16.88
C GLN A 67 -12.07 23.11 -16.68
N ARG A 68 -11.67 24.09 -17.50
CA ARG A 68 -10.37 24.74 -17.35
C ARG A 68 -10.25 25.49 -16.03
N ARG A 69 -11.29 26.24 -15.62
CA ARG A 69 -11.35 26.91 -14.32
C ARG A 69 -11.30 25.93 -13.15
N THR A 70 -12.02 24.82 -13.25
CA THR A 70 -12.07 23.78 -12.21
C THR A 70 -10.75 23.05 -12.12
N GLN A 71 -10.11 22.74 -13.25
CA GLN A 71 -8.78 22.14 -13.29
C GLN A 71 -7.75 23.08 -12.66
N SER A 72 -7.71 24.36 -13.05
CA SER A 72 -6.77 25.31 -12.44
C SER A 72 -7.01 25.51 -10.94
N ALA A 73 -8.26 25.62 -10.50
CA ALA A 73 -8.60 25.71 -9.09
C ALA A 73 -8.25 24.42 -8.33
N ALA A 74 -8.46 23.25 -8.93
CA ALA A 74 -8.09 21.96 -8.34
C ALA A 74 -6.58 21.79 -8.27
N GLU A 75 -5.83 22.19 -9.31
CA GLU A 75 -4.36 22.17 -9.33
C GLU A 75 -3.80 23.10 -8.27
N GLU A 76 -4.35 24.31 -8.11
CA GLU A 76 -3.92 25.27 -7.08
C GLU A 76 -4.25 24.75 -5.67
N LYS A 77 -5.45 24.19 -5.46
CA LYS A 77 -5.85 23.62 -4.17
C LYS A 77 -5.08 22.36 -3.83
N LEU A 78 -4.81 21.50 -4.80
CA LEU A 78 -3.99 20.31 -4.63
C LEU A 78 -2.55 20.71 -4.32
N SER A 79 -1.98 21.66 -5.06
CA SER A 79 -0.64 22.17 -4.77
C SER A 79 -0.56 22.76 -3.36
N GLU A 80 -1.53 23.59 -2.96
CA GLU A 80 -1.59 24.18 -1.62
C GLU A 80 -1.74 23.10 -0.52
N ALA A 81 -2.59 22.10 -0.75
CA ALA A 81 -2.78 20.97 0.16
C ALA A 81 -1.53 20.08 0.24
N THR A 82 -0.87 19.80 -0.90
CA THR A 82 0.38 19.04 -0.96
C THR A 82 1.50 19.80 -0.27
N THR A 83 1.63 21.11 -0.46
CA THR A 83 2.62 21.93 0.26
C THR A 83 2.35 21.91 1.76
N ARG A 84 1.10 22.12 2.20
CA ARG A 84 0.73 22.04 3.63
C ARG A 84 0.98 20.66 4.22
N MET A 85 0.64 19.60 3.48
CA MET A 85 0.89 18.22 3.87
C MET A 85 2.38 17.93 3.94
N ALA A 86 3.18 18.40 2.99
CA ALA A 86 4.64 18.25 3.00
C ALA A 86 5.26 18.99 4.19
N SER A 87 4.80 20.21 4.49
CA SER A 87 5.24 20.96 5.68
C SER A 87 4.84 20.24 6.97
N MET A 88 3.58 19.81 7.10
CA MET A 88 3.12 19.05 8.26
C MET A 88 3.84 17.71 8.40
N ALA A 89 4.12 17.01 7.30
CA ALA A 89 4.88 15.77 7.31
C ALA A 89 6.34 16.02 7.69
N GLY A 90 6.96 17.13 7.26
CA GLY A 90 8.29 17.54 7.68
C GLY A 90 8.36 17.88 9.17
N ASP A 91 7.37 18.63 9.68
CA ASP A 91 7.26 18.98 11.10
C ASP A 91 6.94 17.76 11.98
N LEU A 92 6.07 16.87 11.50
CA LEU A 92 5.76 15.62 12.19
C LEU A 92 6.96 14.67 12.13
N SER A 93 7.64 14.54 11.00
CA SER A 93 8.83 13.69 10.86
C SER A 93 9.97 14.18 11.76
N SER A 94 10.21 15.50 11.82
CA SER A 94 11.24 16.08 12.69
C SER A 94 10.88 16.01 14.18
N LYS A 95 9.61 16.11 14.56
CA LYS A 95 9.17 15.88 15.95
C LYS A 95 9.07 14.40 16.31
N ALA A 96 8.74 13.56 15.34
CA ALA A 96 8.59 12.14 15.53
C ALA A 96 9.92 11.41 15.44
N SER A 97 10.99 11.94 14.83
CA SER A 97 12.31 11.28 14.77
C SER A 97 12.78 10.84 16.16
N GLY A 98 12.68 11.71 17.17
CA GLY A 98 12.98 11.34 18.56
C GLY A 98 11.97 10.38 19.22
N GLN A 99 10.78 10.19 18.64
CA GLN A 99 9.86 9.12 19.03
C GLN A 99 10.11 7.84 18.23
N TRP A 100 10.60 7.94 16.99
CA TRP A 100 11.03 6.83 16.15
C TRP A 100 12.23 6.14 16.76
N ASP A 101 13.19 6.87 17.34
CA ASP A 101 14.30 6.25 18.09
C ASP A 101 13.81 5.42 19.29
N LYS A 102 12.76 5.89 19.98
CA LYS A 102 12.12 5.12 21.07
C LYS A 102 11.35 3.92 20.55
N LEU A 103 10.69 4.06 19.40
CA LEU A 103 10.01 2.95 18.74
C LEU A 103 11.01 1.92 18.19
N GLU A 104 12.18 2.35 17.73
CA GLU A 104 13.29 1.49 17.33
C GLU A 104 13.77 0.69 18.54
N THR A 105 13.97 1.34 19.68
CA THR A 105 14.33 0.66 20.93
C THR A 105 13.26 -0.37 21.36
N ILE A 106 11.97 -0.01 21.31
CA ILE A 106 10.87 -0.92 21.66
C ILE A 106 10.73 -2.03 20.62
N PHE A 107 10.93 -1.73 19.34
CA PHE A 107 10.89 -2.70 18.26
C PHE A 107 12.03 -3.70 18.41
N GLU A 108 13.25 -3.25 18.65
CA GLU A 108 14.40 -4.10 18.90
C GLU A 108 14.21 -4.95 20.16
N GLU A 109 13.63 -4.39 21.22
CA GLU A 109 13.24 -5.16 22.40
C GLU A 109 12.18 -6.23 22.09
N ARG A 110 11.19 -5.92 21.25
CA ARG A 110 10.15 -6.88 20.85
C ARG A 110 10.68 -7.95 19.90
N VAL A 111 11.54 -7.57 18.95
CA VAL A 111 12.21 -8.47 18.01
C VAL A 111 13.17 -9.38 18.75
N SER A 112 14.02 -8.85 19.64
CA SER A 112 14.92 -9.65 20.47
C SER A 112 14.14 -10.62 21.37
N ARG A 113 13.06 -10.18 22.02
CA ARG A 113 12.19 -11.10 22.79
C ARG A 113 11.56 -12.19 21.92
N ALA A 114 11.15 -11.88 20.70
CA ALA A 114 10.58 -12.85 19.77
C ALA A 114 11.64 -13.87 19.31
N LEU A 115 12.85 -13.40 18.96
CA LEU A 115 13.98 -14.23 18.57
C LEU A 115 14.45 -15.13 19.72
N ASN A 116 14.54 -14.60 20.93
CA ASN A 116 14.87 -15.37 22.13
C ASN A 116 13.84 -16.47 22.41
N LYS A 117 12.54 -16.17 22.22
CA LYS A 117 11.48 -17.20 22.34
C LYS A 117 11.56 -18.28 21.26
N LEU A 118 12.12 -17.95 20.09
CA LEU A 118 12.35 -18.89 18.99
C LEU A 118 13.67 -19.67 19.16
N GLY A 119 14.46 -19.37 20.20
CA GLY A 119 15.72 -20.06 20.51
C GLY A 119 16.93 -19.52 19.75
N VAL A 120 16.84 -18.32 19.16
CA VAL A 120 17.98 -17.64 18.55
C VAL A 120 18.78 -16.94 19.67
N PRO A 121 20.05 -17.34 19.93
CA PRO A 121 20.86 -16.72 20.98
C PRO A 121 21.20 -15.27 20.62
N SER A 122 21.24 -14.37 21.61
CA SER A 122 21.62 -12.98 21.40
C SER A 122 23.14 -12.81 21.28
N ALA A 123 23.61 -11.69 20.71
CA ALA A 123 25.05 -11.41 20.60
C ALA A 123 25.75 -11.40 21.98
N GLN A 124 25.09 -10.86 23.01
CA GLN A 124 25.62 -10.84 24.37
C GLN A 124 25.79 -12.24 24.96
N ASP A 125 24.89 -13.16 24.62
CA ASP A 125 24.99 -14.56 25.07
C ASP A 125 26.18 -15.26 24.43
N VAL A 126 26.45 -14.96 23.14
CA VAL A 126 27.63 -15.48 22.43
C VAL A 126 28.91 -14.92 23.04
N ASP A 127 28.98 -13.62 23.32
CA ASP A 127 30.15 -13.00 23.93
C ASP A 127 30.42 -13.53 25.35
N ALA A 128 29.37 -13.69 26.17
CA ALA A 128 29.49 -14.29 27.49
C ALA A 128 29.97 -15.75 27.43
N LEU A 129 29.55 -16.50 26.41
CA LEU A 129 30.01 -17.87 26.19
C LEU A 129 31.47 -17.90 25.75
N ILE A 130 31.91 -17.01 24.86
CA ILE A 130 33.31 -16.88 24.43
C ILE A 130 34.20 -16.61 25.64
N ALA A 131 33.82 -15.65 26.49
CA ALA A 131 34.58 -15.34 27.71
C ALA A 131 34.70 -16.55 28.65
N ARG A 132 33.62 -17.31 28.83
CA ARG A 132 33.65 -18.56 29.61
C ARG A 132 34.56 -19.62 28.98
N ILE A 133 34.54 -19.75 27.65
CA ILE A 133 35.40 -20.70 26.93
C ILE A 133 36.87 -20.33 27.13
N ASP A 134 37.23 -19.05 27.05
CA ASP A 134 38.60 -18.57 27.26
C ASP A 134 39.11 -18.87 28.68
N ASP A 135 38.28 -18.63 29.70
CA ASP A 135 38.63 -18.95 31.08
C ASP A 135 38.78 -20.46 31.30
N LEU A 136 37.87 -21.26 30.72
CA LEU A 136 37.96 -22.72 30.79
C LEU A 136 39.20 -23.23 30.05
N HIS A 137 39.56 -22.66 28.90
CA HIS A 137 40.79 -22.96 28.17
C HIS A 137 42.03 -22.68 29.02
N ARG A 138 42.04 -21.57 29.78
CA ARG A 138 43.12 -21.24 30.70
C ARG A 138 43.21 -22.26 31.85
N GLU A 139 42.09 -22.67 32.41
CA GLU A 139 42.07 -23.70 33.48
C GLU A 139 42.53 -25.06 32.98
N VAL A 140 42.07 -25.51 31.80
CA VAL A 140 42.51 -26.76 31.17
C VAL A 140 43.98 -26.71 30.82
N ALA A 141 44.49 -25.60 30.29
CA ALA A 141 45.93 -25.44 30.03
C ALA A 141 46.76 -25.54 31.32
N LYS A 142 46.30 -24.94 32.43
CA LYS A 142 46.94 -25.06 33.75
C LYS A 142 46.92 -26.49 34.29
N LEU A 143 45.82 -27.21 34.12
CA LEU A 143 45.69 -28.61 34.55
C LEU A 143 46.54 -29.55 33.70
N ASN A 144 46.59 -29.36 32.38
CA ASN A 144 47.40 -30.16 31.47
C ASN A 144 48.91 -29.92 31.70
N ALA A 145 49.31 -28.69 32.01
CA ALA A 145 50.68 -28.37 32.45
C ALA A 145 51.06 -29.04 33.80
N LYS A 146 50.08 -29.36 34.65
CA LYS A 146 50.28 -30.16 35.88
C LYS A 146 50.31 -31.67 35.63
N GLY A 147 49.56 -32.18 34.65
CA GLY A 147 49.51 -33.60 34.29
C GLY A 147 50.70 -34.10 33.46
N GLY A 148 51.33 -33.23 32.66
CA GLY A 148 52.46 -33.58 31.80
C GLY A 148 53.83 -33.64 32.50
N ARG A 149 53.90 -33.49 33.82
CA ARG A 149 55.16 -33.27 34.55
C ARG A 149 55.51 -34.32 35.59
N THR A 150 55.19 -35.60 35.36
CA THR A 150 55.82 -36.72 36.12
C THR A 150 56.00 -37.98 35.28
N ALA A 151 56.51 -37.86 34.05
CA ALA A 151 57.15 -38.98 33.35
C ALA A 151 58.56 -38.59 32.92
N ALA A 152 59.50 -38.53 33.88
CA ALA A 152 60.92 -38.80 33.63
C ALA A 152 61.71 -38.90 34.94
N LYS A 153 62.40 -40.04 35.09
CA LYS A 153 63.52 -40.36 35.99
C LYS A 153 63.16 -40.98 37.36
N THR A 154 62.85 -42.26 37.34
CA THR A 154 63.16 -43.20 38.43
C THR A 154 64.63 -43.66 38.32
N PRO A 155 65.49 -43.47 39.34
CA PRO A 155 66.77 -44.17 39.43
C PRO A 155 66.55 -45.57 40.00
N ARG A 156 67.06 -46.59 39.30
CA ARG A 156 67.07 -48.00 39.72
C ARG A 156 68.11 -48.23 40.84
N PRO A 157 67.82 -49.02 41.89
CA PRO A 157 68.79 -49.32 42.93
C PRO A 157 69.60 -50.59 42.56
N THR A 158 70.92 -50.55 42.78
CA THR A 158 71.74 -51.76 42.86
C THR A 158 72.74 -51.64 44.00
N ALA A 159 72.48 -52.37 45.09
CA ALA A 159 73.49 -52.72 46.07
C ALA A 159 74.23 -53.98 45.61
N GLY A 160 75.58 -53.97 45.64
CA GLY A 160 76.36 -55.20 45.46
C GLY A 160 77.84 -55.04 45.09
N LYS A 161 78.71 -55.11 46.12
CA LYS A 161 80.00 -55.84 46.15
C LYS A 161 81.08 -55.56 45.08
N LYS A 162 82.21 -54.94 45.48
CA LYS A 162 83.50 -55.60 45.86
C LYS A 162 84.67 -54.61 45.83
N ALA A 163 85.56 -54.76 46.81
CA ALA A 163 86.84 -54.06 46.97
C ALA A 163 87.83 -54.31 45.81
N PRO A 164 88.90 -53.50 45.73
CA PRO A 164 90.19 -54.08 46.14
C PRO A 164 91.09 -53.16 46.97
N ALA A 165 91.96 -53.83 47.71
CA ALA A 165 93.01 -53.31 48.57
C ALA A 165 94.25 -52.81 47.80
N LYS A 166 94.98 -51.82 48.32
CA LYS A 166 96.24 -51.98 49.08
C LYS A 166 97.05 -50.67 49.20
N LYS A 167 97.62 -50.50 50.41
CA LYS A 167 98.94 -49.90 50.75
C LYS A 167 99.07 -48.37 50.66
N ARG A 168 99.77 -47.66 51.56
CA ARG A 168 100.58 -47.99 52.76
C ARG A 168 101.15 -46.66 53.29
N SER A 169 101.12 -46.44 54.61
CA SER A 169 102.30 -45.98 55.35
C SER A 169 102.06 -46.12 56.86
N THR A 170 102.94 -46.88 57.50
CA THR A 170 103.10 -46.96 58.95
C THR A 170 104.55 -46.57 59.25
N ALA A 171 104.73 -45.66 60.20
CA ALA A 171 106.03 -45.33 60.76
C ALA A 171 105.89 -45.06 62.27
N ARG A 172 106.37 -46.02 63.07
CA ARG A 172 106.89 -45.94 64.46
C ARG A 172 107.02 -47.40 64.96
N LYS A 173 108.03 -47.84 65.71
CA LYS A 173 109.28 -47.25 66.23
C LYS A 173 110.10 -48.42 66.81
N SER A 174 111.42 -48.40 66.58
CA SER A 174 112.56 -48.93 67.36
C SER A 174 112.57 -50.35 67.97
N ALA A 175 113.50 -51.15 67.44
CA ALA A 175 114.70 -51.73 68.06
C ALA A 175 114.75 -52.17 69.54
N ALA A 176 115.45 -53.31 69.68
CA ALA A 176 115.97 -54.05 70.84
C ALA A 176 114.97 -54.99 71.54
#